data_AF-A0A940JP20-F1
#
_entry.id   AF-A0A940JP20-F1
#
_cell.length_a   1.000
_cell.length_b   1.000
_cell.length_c   1.000
_cell.angle_alpha   90.00
_cell.angle_beta   90.00
_cell.angle_gamma   90.00
#
_symmetry.space_group_name_H-M   'P 1'
#
loop_
_entity.id
_entity.type
_entity.pdbx_description
1 polymer ?
#
loop_
_entity_poly.entity_id
_entity_poly.type
_entity_poly.pdbx_seq_one_letter_code
_entity_poly.pdbx_strand_id
1 'polypeptide(L)'
;MIDPALLQGLNPRQREAVEYRGQALLIVAGAGSGKTSVLTRRIAGLLSTREAYPSQILAITFTNKAAAEMRERVEQLVGDTARGMWISTFHSACVRILRREAEQFGFTKS
;
A
#
# COMPACT_ATOMS: atom_id res chain seq x y z
N MET A 1 -14.05 -4.92 12.65
CA MET A 1 -14.29 -5.90 11.57
C MET A 1 -14.05 -5.21 10.24
N ILE A 2 -13.52 -5.91 9.23
CA ILE A 2 -13.31 -5.34 7.89
C ILE A 2 -14.67 -4.98 7.28
N ASP A 3 -14.75 -3.82 6.62
CA ASP A 3 -15.94 -3.41 5.87
C ASP A 3 -16.31 -4.47 4.81
N PRO A 4 -17.52 -5.07 4.85
CA PRO A 4 -17.97 -6.05 3.87
C PRO A 4 -17.85 -5.59 2.41
N ALA A 5 -17.95 -4.28 2.15
CA ALA A 5 -17.80 -3.72 0.80
C ALA A 5 -16.39 -4.00 0.23
N LEU A 6 -15.36 -4.03 1.06
CA LEU A 6 -13.98 -4.34 0.64
C LEU A 6 -13.82 -5.79 0.19
N LEU A 7 -14.72 -6.68 0.62
CA LEU A 7 -14.65 -8.12 0.34
C LEU A 7 -15.61 -8.56 -0.76
N GLN A 8 -16.47 -7.65 -1.24
CA GLN A 8 -17.45 -7.95 -2.27
C GLN A 8 -16.79 -8.30 -3.61
N GLY A 9 -17.23 -9.39 -4.23
CA GLY A 9 -16.73 -9.86 -5.53
C GLY A 9 -15.34 -10.51 -5.50
N LEU A 10 -14.73 -10.67 -4.32
CA LEU A 10 -13.46 -11.39 -4.19
C LEU A 10 -13.72 -12.90 -4.21
N ASN A 11 -12.86 -13.64 -4.92
CA ASN A 11 -12.83 -15.09 -4.77
C ASN A 11 -12.23 -15.49 -3.39
N PRO A 12 -12.35 -16.76 -2.96
CA PRO A 12 -11.90 -17.18 -1.63
C PRO A 12 -10.44 -16.85 -1.32
N ARG A 13 -9.52 -17.01 -2.30
CA ARG A 13 -8.08 -16.72 -2.12
C ARG A 13 -7.79 -15.23 -2.02
N GLN A 14 -8.48 -14.41 -2.80
CA GLN A 14 -8.37 -12.96 -2.72
C GLN A 14 -8.89 -12.42 -1.39
N ARG A 15 -10.03 -12.97 -0.92
CA ARG A 15 -10.58 -12.64 0.40
C ARG A 15 -9.60 -13.03 1.52
N GLU A 16 -9.07 -14.24 1.49
CA GLU A 16 -8.05 -14.73 2.42
C GLU A 16 -6.85 -13.76 2.48
N ALA A 17 -6.36 -13.29 1.33
CA ALA A 17 -5.27 -12.33 1.26
C ALA A 17 -5.59 -10.95 1.85
N VAL A 18 -6.83 -10.46 1.70
CA VAL A 18 -7.28 -9.18 2.31
C VAL A 18 -7.46 -9.31 3.81
N GLU A 19 -7.94 -10.45 4.28
CA GLU A 19 -8.22 -10.74 5.69
C GLU A 19 -6.97 -11.18 6.48
N TYR A 20 -5.90 -11.62 5.81
CA TYR A 20 -4.70 -12.13 6.47
C TYR A 20 -4.03 -11.14 7.44
N ARG A 21 -3.78 -11.59 8.68
CA ARG A 21 -3.14 -10.85 9.80
C ARG A 21 -1.91 -11.51 10.42
N GLY A 22 -1.25 -12.43 9.70
CA GLY A 22 0.05 -12.95 10.13
C GLY A 22 1.20 -12.00 9.80
N GLN A 23 2.42 -12.42 10.13
CA GLN A 23 3.63 -11.57 10.00
C GLN A 23 4.05 -11.32 8.54
N ALA A 24 3.87 -12.29 7.66
CA ALA A 24 4.29 -12.20 6.27
C ALA A 24 3.33 -12.93 5.33
N LEU A 25 3.05 -12.35 4.17
CA LEU A 25 2.18 -12.94 3.15
C LEU A 25 2.84 -12.83 1.77
N LEU A 26 2.96 -13.96 1.08
CA LEU A 26 3.35 -14.02 -0.33
C LEU A 26 2.11 -14.30 -1.18
N ILE A 27 1.82 -13.42 -2.13
CA ILE A 27 0.74 -13.60 -3.11
C ILE A 27 1.36 -13.88 -4.47
N VAL A 28 1.22 -15.12 -4.94
CA VAL A 28 1.60 -15.51 -6.31
C VAL A 28 0.38 -15.34 -7.21
N ALA A 29 0.48 -14.45 -8.19
CA ALA A 29 -0.66 -14.05 -9.02
C ALA A 29 -0.27 -13.94 -10.50
N GLY A 30 -1.04 -14.58 -11.38
CA GLY A 30 -0.88 -14.45 -12.82
C GLY A 30 -1.36 -13.10 -13.36
N ALA A 31 -1.16 -12.86 -14.66
CA ALA A 31 -1.75 -11.71 -15.34
C ALA A 31 -3.29 -11.71 -15.20
N GLY A 32 -3.90 -10.54 -15.05
CA GLY A 32 -5.36 -10.41 -14.92
C GLY A 32 -5.99 -10.91 -13.60
N SER A 33 -5.22 -11.53 -12.70
CA SER A 33 -5.73 -12.13 -11.44
C SER A 33 -6.23 -11.15 -10.37
N GLY A 34 -6.23 -9.84 -10.66
CA GLY A 34 -6.66 -8.81 -9.70
C GLY A 34 -5.64 -8.46 -8.61
N LYS A 35 -4.36 -8.81 -8.76
CA LYS A 35 -3.28 -8.54 -7.79
C LYS A 35 -3.32 -7.14 -7.15
N THR A 36 -3.48 -6.10 -7.99
CA THR A 36 -3.52 -4.71 -7.51
C THR A 36 -4.77 -4.44 -6.67
N SER A 37 -5.93 -4.98 -7.08
CA SER A 37 -7.19 -4.85 -6.32
C SER A 37 -7.09 -5.48 -4.93
N VAL A 38 -6.47 -6.66 -4.84
CA VAL A 38 -6.23 -7.34 -3.55
C VAL A 38 -5.35 -6.47 -2.65
N LEU A 39 -4.22 -5.95 -3.16
CA LEU A 39 -3.32 -5.11 -2.37
C LEU A 39 -3.99 -3.83 -1.87
N THR A 40 -4.74 -3.13 -2.72
CA THR A 40 -5.41 -1.88 -2.33
C THR A 40 -6.54 -2.13 -1.33
N ARG A 41 -7.32 -3.19 -1.50
CA ARG A 41 -8.36 -3.60 -0.54
C ARG A 41 -7.76 -4.06 0.80
N ARG A 42 -6.61 -4.74 0.78
CA ARG A 42 -5.89 -5.11 2.00
C ARG A 42 -5.44 -3.86 2.78
N ILE A 43 -4.87 -2.87 2.10
CA ILE A 43 -4.51 -1.58 2.71
C ILE A 43 -5.75 -0.91 3.33
N ALA A 44 -6.85 -0.80 2.58
CA ALA A 44 -8.09 -0.24 3.09
C ALA A 44 -8.64 -1.02 4.30
N GLY A 45 -8.51 -2.35 4.29
CA GLY A 45 -8.87 -3.21 5.39
C GLY A 45 -8.08 -2.90 6.66
N LEU A 46 -6.76 -2.76 6.57
CA LEU A 46 -5.89 -2.41 7.71
C LEU A 46 -6.22 -1.02 8.29
N LEU A 47 -6.53 -0.06 7.42
CA LEU A 47 -6.87 1.30 7.84
C LEU A 47 -8.25 1.38 8.49
N SER A 48 -9.28 0.79 7.87
CA SER A 48 -10.67 0.82 8.36
C SER A 48 -10.84 0.12 9.70
N THR A 49 -10.06 -0.93 9.95
CA THR A 49 -10.03 -1.67 11.21
C THR A 49 -9.12 -1.05 12.27
N ARG A 50 -8.40 0.04 11.94
CA ARG A 50 -7.40 0.70 12.80
C ARG A 50 -6.25 -0.22 13.24
N GLU A 51 -5.93 -1.22 12.42
CA GLU A 51 -4.78 -2.11 12.63
C GLU A 51 -3.47 -1.47 12.15
N ALA A 52 -3.56 -0.45 11.29
CA ALA A 52 -2.45 0.41 10.93
C ALA A 52 -2.93 1.87 10.76
N TYR A 53 -2.04 2.82 11.05
CA TYR A 53 -2.20 4.22 10.66
C TYR A 53 -1.62 4.44 9.25
N PRO A 54 -2.10 5.44 8.48
CA PRO A 54 -1.58 5.74 7.15
C PRO A 54 -0.05 5.89 7.11
N SER A 55 0.51 6.55 8.12
CA SER A 55 1.96 6.76 8.28
C SER A 55 2.77 5.48 8.50
N GLN A 56 2.11 4.37 8.82
CA GLN A 56 2.74 3.06 9.03
C GLN A 56 2.69 2.17 7.77
N ILE A 57 2.12 2.67 6.66
CA ILE A 57 2.01 1.90 5.41
C ILE A 57 2.98 2.43 4.36
N LEU A 58 3.87 1.55 3.91
CA LEU A 58 4.75 1.71 2.76
C LEU A 58 4.33 0.71 1.67
N ALA A 59 3.93 1.24 0.51
CA ALA A 59 3.62 0.47 -0.69
C ALA A 59 4.60 0.83 -1.80
N ILE A 60 5.39 -0.14 -2.24
CA ILE A 60 6.43 0.04 -3.25
C ILE A 60 6.01 -0.60 -4.57
N THR A 61 6.18 0.14 -5.67
CA THR A 61 6.04 -0.38 -7.04
C THR A 61 7.33 -0.16 -7.85
N PHE A 62 7.42 -0.75 -9.04
CA PHE A 62 8.58 -0.56 -9.92
C PHE A 62 8.50 0.72 -10.75
N THR A 63 7.30 1.17 -11.11
CA THR A 63 7.10 2.32 -12.02
C THR A 63 6.29 3.42 -11.36
N ASN A 64 6.58 4.66 -11.72
CA ASN A 64 5.80 5.83 -11.26
C ASN A 64 4.33 5.70 -11.65
N LYS A 65 4.04 5.17 -12.85
CA LYS A 65 2.67 4.89 -13.30
C LYS A 65 1.94 3.94 -12.36
N ALA A 66 2.56 2.81 -11.98
CA ALA A 66 1.95 1.86 -11.05
C ALA A 66 1.77 2.46 -9.65
N ALA A 67 2.71 3.31 -9.18
CA ALA A 67 2.55 4.01 -7.91
C ALA A 67 1.38 5.00 -7.94
N ALA A 68 1.21 5.75 -9.04
CA ALA A 68 0.09 6.67 -9.25
C ALA A 68 -1.25 5.93 -9.30
N GLU A 69 -1.35 4.87 -10.11
CA GLU A 69 -2.56 4.04 -10.20
C GLU A 69 -2.91 3.39 -8.85
N MET A 70 -1.92 2.92 -8.08
CA MET A 70 -2.16 2.37 -6.75
C MET A 70 -2.67 3.43 -5.79
N ARG A 71 -2.11 4.65 -5.84
CA ARG A 71 -2.56 5.78 -5.02
C ARG A 71 -4.02 6.14 -5.30
N GLU A 72 -4.37 6.33 -6.56
CA GLU A 72 -5.74 6.65 -6.98
C GLU A 72 -6.74 5.59 -6.47
N ARG A 73 -6.39 4.31 -6.62
CA ARG A 73 -7.24 3.21 -6.14
C ARG A 73 -7.39 3.18 -4.63
N VAL A 74 -6.34 3.50 -3.87
CA VAL A 74 -6.43 3.58 -2.40
C VAL A 74 -7.26 4.79 -1.98
N GLU A 75 -7.05 5.94 -2.61
CA GLU A 75 -7.84 7.16 -2.38
C GLU A 75 -9.33 6.92 -2.65
N GLN A 76 -9.69 6.17 -3.70
CA GLN A 76 -11.08 5.77 -3.96
C GLN A 76 -11.69 4.92 -2.84
N LEU A 77 -10.88 4.17 -2.08
CA LEU A 77 -11.36 3.26 -1.02
C LEU A 77 -11.40 3.93 0.37
N VAL A 78 -10.46 4.82 0.67
CA VAL A 78 -10.30 5.40 2.02
C VAL A 78 -10.29 6.93 2.06
N GLY A 79 -10.49 7.58 0.92
CA GLY A 79 -10.46 9.03 0.76
C GLY A 79 -9.11 9.64 1.12
N ASP A 80 -9.19 10.83 1.72
CA ASP A 80 -8.06 11.66 2.14
C ASP A 80 -7.09 10.99 3.11
N THR A 81 -7.52 9.91 3.77
CA THR A 81 -6.70 9.06 4.67
C THR A 81 -5.45 8.53 3.94
N ALA A 82 -5.52 8.34 2.62
CA ALA A 82 -4.41 7.84 1.81
C ALA A 82 -3.20 8.80 1.79
N ARG A 83 -3.39 10.11 2.03
CA ARG A 83 -2.32 11.12 1.95
C ARG A 83 -1.17 10.90 2.95
N GLY A 84 -1.44 10.21 4.06
CA GLY A 84 -0.41 9.89 5.06
C GLY A 84 0.51 8.73 4.68
N MET A 85 0.19 7.99 3.62
CA MET A 85 0.92 6.78 3.22
C MET A 85 2.11 7.07 2.30
N TRP A 86 3.09 6.17 2.30
CA TRP A 86 4.16 6.18 1.30
C TRP A 86 3.81 5.20 0.19
N ILE A 87 3.27 5.73 -0.92
CA ILE A 87 3.04 4.95 -2.15
C ILE A 87 4.02 5.44 -3.21
N SER A 88 5.07 4.68 -3.49
CA SER A 88 6.21 5.19 -4.26
C SER A 88 6.93 4.10 -5.03
N THR A 89 7.87 4.50 -5.89
CA THR A 89 8.87 3.55 -6.39
C THR A 89 9.94 3.26 -5.34
N PHE A 90 10.77 2.25 -5.58
CA PHE A 90 11.99 2.02 -4.80
C PHE A 90 12.87 3.27 -4.75
N HIS A 91 13.19 3.85 -5.91
CA HIS A 91 14.03 5.05 -6.01
C HIS A 91 13.44 6.23 -5.22
N SER A 92 12.13 6.48 -5.37
CA SER A 92 11.46 7.57 -4.65
C SER A 92 11.46 7.37 -3.14
N ALA A 93 11.28 6.13 -2.65
CA ALA A 93 11.38 5.82 -1.23
C ALA A 93 12.80 6.06 -0.71
N CYS A 94 13.81 5.53 -1.40
CA CYS A 94 15.22 5.69 -1.03
C CYS A 94 15.64 7.16 -1.01
N VAL A 95 15.33 7.94 -2.05
CA VAL A 95 15.66 9.37 -2.11
C VAL A 95 15.00 10.14 -0.97
N ARG A 96 13.76 9.81 -0.62
CA ARG A 96 13.06 10.44 0.52
C ARG A 96 13.76 10.16 1.85
N ILE A 97 14.19 8.91 2.06
CA ILE A 97 14.93 8.51 3.27
C ILE A 97 16.28 9.22 3.30
N LEU A 98 17.07 9.15 2.22
CA LEU A 98 18.39 9.75 2.14
C LEU A 98 18.34 11.27 2.35
N ARG A 99 17.36 11.98 1.77
CA ARG A 99 17.18 13.42 2.01
C ARG A 99 16.82 13.75 3.44
N ARG A 100 16.02 12.90 4.10
CA ARG A 100 15.66 13.09 5.51
C ARG A 100 16.89 12.94 6.41
N GLU A 101 17.74 11.96 6.12
CA GLU A 101 18.90 11.61 6.93
C GLU A 101 20.21 12.26 6.44
N ALA A 102 20.17 13.11 5.40
CA ALA A 102 21.35 13.62 4.70
C ALA A 102 22.39 14.26 5.64
N GLU A 103 21.93 15.04 6.61
CA GLU A 103 22.80 15.71 7.59
C GLU A 103 23.57 14.72 8.48
N GLN A 104 23.02 13.54 8.76
CA GLN A 104 23.72 12.49 9.52
C GLN A 104 24.93 11.94 8.78
N PHE A 105 24.97 12.10 7.46
CA PHE A 105 26.04 11.64 6.59
C PHE A 105 26.93 12.79 6.08
N GLY A 106 26.73 14.02 6.57
CA GLY A 106 27.48 15.19 6.12
C GLY A 106 27.08 15.72 4.74
N PHE A 107 25.89 15.34 4.24
CA PHE A 107 25.34 15.82 2.97
C PHE A 107 24.28 16.91 3.20
N THR A 108 24.05 17.73 2.16
CA THR A 108 22.95 18.70 2.14
C THR A 108 21.64 18.02 1.71
N LYS A 109 20.50 18.60 2.12
CA LYS A 109 19.15 18.06 1.82
C LYS A 109 18.68 18.31 0.37
N SER A 110 19.46 19.03 -0.43
CA SER A 110 19.19 19.47 -1.81
C SER A 110 19.29 18.32 -2.80
#